data_AF-A0A3C1DLB2-F1
#
_entry.id   AF-A0A3C1DLB2-F1
#
_cell.length_a   1.000
_cell.length_b   1.000
_cell.length_c   1.000
_cell.angle_alpha   90.00
_cell.angle_beta   90.00
_cell.angle_gamma   90.00
#
_symmetry.space_group_name_H-M   'P 1'
#
loop_
_entity.id
_entity.type
_entity.pdbx_description
1 polymer ?
#
loop_
_entity_poly.entity_id
_entity_poly.type
_entity_poly.pdbx_seq_one_letter_code
_entity_poly.pdbx_strand_id
1 'polypeptide(L)'
;MIDAATRLVLTAGLVYSYRFPFSTSVILDQGRIAWIGDDGGLSGQLLDSDVIIDCEGALIAPMFFDAMLPPLEHADPGIGAGFLQVGERLELRHKGADGQWSQYRHHSGPQQTHAFVDRGGLTQHDVDELLASRAFAVVRPQTDPTVLSALASSGVPFAYGSFSESGTPWQWLRNGVYSGPEGLSARAAFNAATRSGWRMAGLPEAGELAIGSDSSMCLWECEHLEVQVPDERVRAWSTDVRAGTPPLPDLRPDAQLPTLTATVIDGVFRKAD
;
A
#
# COMPACT_ATOMS: atom_id res chain seq x y z
N MET A 1 6.06 -20.07 -11.59
CA MET A 1 6.86 -18.84 -11.41
C MET A 1 7.28 -18.40 -12.80
N ILE A 2 6.95 -17.17 -13.20
CA ILE A 2 7.36 -16.58 -14.47
C ILE A 2 8.59 -15.71 -14.17
N ASP A 3 9.67 -15.81 -14.93
CA ASP A 3 10.93 -15.13 -14.63
C ASP A 3 10.92 -13.63 -15.01
N ALA A 4 11.87 -12.88 -14.45
CA ALA A 4 12.00 -11.43 -14.64
C ALA A 4 12.47 -11.01 -16.05
N ALA A 5 13.01 -11.94 -16.85
CA ALA A 5 13.44 -11.68 -18.22
C ALA A 5 12.27 -11.70 -19.20
N THR A 6 11.16 -12.30 -18.79
CA THR A 6 9.92 -12.38 -19.54
C THR A 6 9.10 -11.11 -19.35
N ARG A 7 8.67 -10.50 -20.45
CA ARG A 7 7.74 -9.37 -20.42
C ARG A 7 6.35 -9.89 -20.00
N LEU A 8 5.89 -9.44 -18.84
CA LEU A 8 4.64 -9.88 -18.23
C LEU A 8 3.55 -8.85 -18.48
N VAL A 9 2.35 -9.30 -18.84
CA VAL A 9 1.17 -8.46 -19.03
C VAL A 9 0.07 -8.94 -18.09
N LEU A 10 -0.34 -8.08 -17.18
CA LEU A 10 -1.50 -8.29 -16.31
C LEU A 10 -2.71 -7.65 -16.99
N THR A 11 -3.79 -8.40 -17.17
CA THR A 11 -5.02 -7.94 -17.84
C THR A 11 -6.26 -8.15 -16.99
N ALA A 12 -7.37 -7.49 -17.35
CA ALA A 12 -8.67 -7.64 -16.70
C ALA A 12 -8.63 -7.47 -15.17
N GLY A 13 -7.70 -6.67 -14.66
CA GLY A 13 -7.62 -6.29 -13.25
C GLY A 13 -8.23 -4.93 -12.99
N LEU A 14 -8.06 -4.44 -11.76
CA LEU A 14 -8.40 -3.08 -11.36
C LEU A 14 -7.17 -2.43 -10.75
N VAL A 15 -6.48 -1.60 -11.53
CA VAL A 15 -5.17 -1.05 -11.16
C VAL A 15 -5.33 0.18 -10.28
N TYR A 16 -4.83 0.08 -9.04
CA TYR A 16 -4.73 1.22 -8.13
C TYR A 16 -3.58 2.15 -8.52
N SER A 17 -3.86 3.07 -9.45
CA SER A 17 -2.92 4.13 -9.84
C SER A 17 -3.59 5.50 -9.89
N TYR A 18 -3.06 6.45 -9.13
CA TYR A 18 -3.52 7.84 -9.16
C TYR A 18 -3.26 8.55 -10.49
N ARG A 19 -2.20 8.14 -11.19
CA ARG A 19 -1.79 8.76 -12.47
C ARG A 19 -2.56 8.20 -13.65
N PHE A 20 -3.03 6.95 -13.53
CA PHE A 20 -3.73 6.22 -14.58
C PHE A 20 -5.03 5.63 -14.01
N PRO A 21 -6.00 6.48 -13.63
CA PRO A 21 -7.26 6.01 -13.05
C PRO A 21 -8.01 5.13 -14.06
N PHE A 22 -8.77 4.16 -13.54
CA PHE A 22 -9.58 3.20 -14.33
C PHE A 22 -8.77 2.22 -15.19
N SER A 23 -7.47 2.15 -15.01
CA SER A 23 -6.63 1.18 -15.74
C SER A 23 -6.96 -0.24 -15.32
N THR A 24 -7.02 -1.14 -16.30
CA THR A 24 -7.35 -2.55 -16.13
C THR A 24 -6.16 -3.47 -16.44
N SER A 25 -5.10 -2.90 -17.01
CA SER A 25 -3.95 -3.63 -17.52
C SER A 25 -2.62 -2.95 -17.17
N VAL A 26 -1.59 -3.77 -16.95
CA VAL A 26 -0.22 -3.35 -16.65
C VAL A 26 0.75 -4.21 -17.45
N ILE A 27 1.76 -3.58 -18.05
CA ILE A 27 2.88 -4.28 -18.69
C ILE A 27 4.12 -4.08 -17.84
N LEU A 28 4.79 -5.19 -17.55
CA LEU A 28 6.06 -5.23 -16.85
C LEU A 28 7.15 -5.70 -17.80
N ASP A 29 8.24 -4.94 -17.87
CA ASP A 29 9.40 -5.27 -18.67
C ASP A 29 10.65 -5.12 -17.79
N GLN A 30 11.48 -6.16 -17.74
CA GLN A 30 12.70 -6.21 -16.91
C GLN A 30 12.47 -5.78 -15.45
N GLY A 31 11.37 -6.26 -14.85
CA GLY A 31 11.01 -5.96 -13.46
C GLY A 31 10.51 -4.54 -13.19
N ARG A 32 10.24 -3.75 -14.23
CA ARG A 32 9.70 -2.39 -14.12
C ARG A 32 8.37 -2.26 -14.82
N ILE A 33 7.55 -1.33 -14.34
CA ILE A 33 6.28 -1.01 -14.99
C ILE A 33 6.56 -0.24 -16.29
N ALA A 34 6.37 -0.88 -17.44
CA ALA A 34 6.58 -0.27 -18.75
C ALA A 34 5.36 0.50 -19.24
N TRP A 35 4.15 0.06 -18.86
CA TRP A 35 2.90 0.67 -19.30
C TRP A 35 1.75 0.36 -18.32
N ILE A 36 0.82 1.31 -18.18
CA ILE A 36 -0.44 1.18 -17.44
C ILE A 36 -1.55 1.77 -18.31
N GLY A 37 -2.69 1.07 -18.42
CA GLY A 37 -3.85 1.57 -19.14
C GLY A 37 -5.01 0.58 -19.19
N ASP A 38 -5.92 0.79 -20.13
CA ASP A 38 -7.10 -0.05 -20.33
C ASP A 38 -6.89 -1.11 -21.44
N ASP A 39 -7.79 -2.11 -21.47
CA ASP A 39 -7.71 -3.23 -22.41
C ASP A 39 -7.82 -2.78 -23.88
N GLY A 40 -8.45 -1.63 -24.14
CA GLY A 40 -8.55 -1.05 -25.48
C GLY A 40 -7.21 -0.51 -25.99
N GLY A 41 -6.45 0.15 -25.13
CA GLY A 41 -5.09 0.63 -25.42
C GLY A 41 -4.04 -0.47 -25.45
N LEU A 42 -4.29 -1.60 -24.77
CA LEU A 42 -3.35 -2.70 -24.62
C LEU A 42 -2.95 -3.33 -25.95
N SER A 43 -3.89 -3.52 -26.87
CA SER A 43 -3.66 -4.28 -28.12
C SER A 43 -2.50 -3.74 -28.96
N GLY A 44 -2.29 -2.42 -28.95
CA GLY A 44 -1.18 -1.78 -29.67
C GLY A 44 0.17 -1.82 -28.95
N GLN A 45 0.21 -2.36 -27.73
CA GLN A 45 1.42 -2.45 -26.91
C GLN A 45 2.00 -3.87 -26.85
N LEU A 46 1.18 -4.89 -27.16
CA LEU A 46 1.55 -6.30 -27.02
C LEU A 46 2.64 -6.73 -28.00
N LEU A 47 3.52 -7.62 -27.54
CA LEU A 47 4.46 -8.37 -28.37
C LEU A 47 4.04 -9.85 -28.40
N ASP A 48 4.41 -10.55 -29.47
CA ASP A 48 4.14 -12.00 -29.62
C ASP A 48 4.78 -12.85 -28.50
N SER A 49 5.82 -12.33 -27.84
CA SER A 49 6.52 -12.99 -26.74
C SER A 49 5.94 -12.72 -25.35
N ASP A 50 4.94 -11.85 -25.25
CA ASP A 50 4.38 -11.45 -23.95
C ASP A 50 3.69 -12.62 -23.25
N VAL A 51 3.93 -12.76 -21.94
CA VAL A 51 3.15 -13.67 -21.10
C VAL A 51 2.00 -12.90 -20.49
N ILE A 52 0.79 -13.29 -20.85
CA ILE A 52 -0.44 -12.63 -20.41
C ILE A 52 -1.05 -13.40 -19.24
N ILE A 53 -1.40 -12.68 -18.18
CA ILE A 53 -2.12 -13.18 -17.01
C ILE A 53 -3.44 -12.42 -16.89
N ASP A 54 -4.54 -13.16 -17.03
CA ASP A 54 -5.86 -12.68 -16.64
C ASP A 54 -5.92 -12.58 -15.11
N CYS A 55 -6.22 -11.38 -14.61
CA CYS A 55 -6.30 -11.10 -13.18
C CYS A 55 -7.71 -11.32 -12.60
N GLU A 56 -8.68 -11.74 -13.43
CA GLU A 56 -10.03 -12.12 -13.00
C GLU A 56 -10.75 -11.03 -12.17
N GLY A 57 -10.54 -9.76 -12.53
CA GLY A 57 -11.13 -8.62 -11.81
C GLY A 57 -10.40 -8.24 -10.51
N ALA A 58 -9.29 -8.89 -10.17
CA ALA A 58 -8.55 -8.61 -8.94
C ALA A 58 -8.07 -7.14 -8.89
N LEU A 59 -8.10 -6.59 -7.68
CA LEU A 59 -7.46 -5.30 -7.40
C LEU A 59 -5.94 -5.47 -7.45
N ILE A 60 -5.28 -4.73 -8.35
CA ILE A 60 -3.83 -4.66 -8.47
C ILE A 60 -3.37 -3.42 -7.71
N ALA A 61 -2.71 -3.61 -6.57
CA ALA A 61 -2.32 -2.53 -5.68
C ALA A 61 -0.84 -2.62 -5.29
N PRO A 62 -0.16 -1.51 -4.96
CA PRO A 62 1.22 -1.57 -4.48
C PRO A 62 1.30 -2.41 -3.20
N MET A 63 2.42 -3.09 -2.99
CA MET A 63 2.62 -3.84 -1.75
C MET A 63 2.61 -2.91 -0.53
N PHE A 64 2.06 -3.40 0.57
CA PHE A 64 2.04 -2.69 1.84
C PHE A 64 3.44 -2.58 2.45
N PHE A 65 3.60 -1.62 3.35
CA PHE A 65 4.80 -1.42 4.16
C PHE A 65 4.45 -1.56 5.64
N ASP A 66 5.28 -2.27 6.39
CA ASP A 66 5.14 -2.40 7.85
C ASP A 66 6.26 -1.63 8.57
N ALA A 67 5.92 -0.50 9.18
CA ALA A 67 6.90 0.32 9.90
C ALA A 67 7.44 -0.33 11.19
N MET A 68 6.85 -1.43 11.65
CA MET A 68 7.32 -2.24 12.79
C MET A 68 6.97 -3.72 12.57
N LEU A 69 7.75 -4.40 11.72
CA LEU A 69 7.57 -5.79 11.36
C LEU A 69 7.57 -6.72 12.58
N PRO A 70 6.77 -7.79 12.54
CA PRO A 70 6.94 -8.94 13.43
C PRO A 70 8.18 -9.75 13.02
N PRO A 71 8.52 -10.83 13.75
CA PRO A 71 9.38 -11.86 13.19
C PRO A 71 8.90 -12.27 11.79
N LEU A 72 9.84 -12.42 10.84
CA LEU A 72 9.55 -12.42 9.41
C LEU A 72 8.65 -13.57 8.96
N GLU A 73 8.66 -14.68 9.69
CA GLU A 73 7.78 -15.83 9.49
C GLU A 73 6.30 -15.55 9.83
N HIS A 74 6.02 -14.48 10.57
CA HIS A 74 4.68 -14.02 10.92
C HIS A 74 4.25 -12.78 10.10
N ALA A 75 5.11 -12.26 9.22
CA ALA A 75 4.79 -11.09 8.43
C ALA A 75 3.73 -11.41 7.36
N ASP A 76 2.73 -10.55 7.23
CA ASP A 76 1.64 -10.72 6.26
C ASP A 76 2.20 -10.87 4.82
N PRO A 77 1.65 -11.80 4.02
CA PRO A 77 2.15 -12.05 2.66
C PRO A 77 2.03 -10.84 1.73
N GLY A 78 1.10 -9.91 1.99
CA GLY A 78 0.91 -8.68 1.23
C GLY A 78 1.86 -7.53 1.58
N ILE A 79 2.71 -7.68 2.60
CA ILE A 79 3.75 -6.69 2.96
C ILE A 79 4.99 -6.93 2.11
N GLY A 80 5.44 -5.91 1.38
CA GLY A 80 6.63 -5.99 0.51
C GLY A 80 7.93 -5.59 1.20
N ALA A 81 7.85 -4.68 2.17
CA ALA A 81 8.99 -4.24 2.98
C ALA A 81 8.55 -3.73 4.35
N GLY A 82 9.52 -3.58 5.24
CA GLY A 82 9.26 -3.01 6.56
C GLY A 82 10.51 -2.94 7.44
N PHE A 83 10.35 -2.38 8.63
CA PHE A 83 11.44 -2.30 9.60
C PHE A 83 11.33 -3.39 10.65
N LEU A 84 12.36 -4.24 10.73
CA LEU A 84 12.49 -5.26 11.76
C LEU A 84 13.35 -4.72 12.90
N GLN A 85 12.85 -4.80 14.14
CA GLN A 85 13.64 -4.46 15.33
C GLN A 85 14.71 -5.54 15.57
N VAL A 86 15.98 -5.14 15.56
CA VAL A 86 17.14 -5.98 15.87
C VAL A 86 17.97 -5.29 16.95
N GLY A 87 17.84 -5.76 18.19
CA GLY A 87 18.41 -5.08 19.36
C GLY A 87 17.80 -3.69 19.52
N GLU A 88 18.63 -2.65 19.52
CA GLU A 88 18.19 -1.25 19.62
C GLU A 88 17.98 -0.57 18.26
N ARG A 89 18.21 -1.28 17.14
CA ARG A 89 18.13 -0.72 15.79
C ARG A 89 16.95 -1.28 15.01
N LEU A 90 16.47 -0.50 14.06
CA LEU A 90 15.52 -0.93 13.05
C LEU A 90 16.27 -1.26 11.77
N GLU A 91 16.12 -2.47 11.25
CA GLU A 91 16.70 -2.88 9.98
C GLU A 91 15.63 -2.93 8.89
N LEU A 92 15.91 -2.30 7.73
CA LEU A 92 15.00 -2.37 6.59
C LEU A 92 15.10 -3.74 5.91
N ARG A 93 13.97 -4.44 5.86
CA ARG A 93 13.79 -5.74 5.19
C ARG A 93 12.85 -5.58 3.99
N HIS A 94 13.06 -6.38 2.95
CA HIS A 94 12.16 -6.50 1.80
C HIS A 94 12.05 -7.94 1.32
N LYS A 95 10.92 -8.23 0.66
CA LYS A 95 10.73 -9.48 -0.09
C LYS A 95 11.35 -9.35 -1.48
N GLY A 96 12.10 -10.37 -1.90
CA GLY A 96 12.53 -10.53 -3.29
C GLY A 96 11.47 -11.20 -4.15
N ALA A 97 11.78 -11.39 -5.43
CA ALA A 97 10.96 -12.13 -6.40
C ALA A 97 10.61 -13.58 -5.98
N ASP A 98 11.48 -14.23 -5.22
CA ASP A 98 11.26 -15.55 -4.62
C ASP A 98 10.37 -15.50 -3.35
N GLY A 99 10.02 -14.27 -2.92
CA GLY A 99 9.32 -13.92 -1.70
C GLY A 99 10.08 -14.16 -0.41
N GLN A 100 11.38 -14.44 -0.49
CA GLN A 100 12.23 -14.51 0.68
C GLN A 100 12.58 -13.11 1.15
N TRP A 101 12.72 -12.96 2.46
CA TRP A 101 13.12 -11.71 3.07
C TRP A 101 14.63 -11.52 2.99
N SER A 102 15.07 -10.32 2.61
CA SER A 102 16.46 -9.93 2.64
C SER A 102 16.66 -8.52 3.18
N GLN A 103 17.86 -8.24 3.67
CA GLN A 103 18.26 -6.92 4.13
C GLN A 103 18.62 -6.02 2.95
N TYR A 104 18.21 -4.75 3.00
CA TYR A 104 18.80 -3.77 2.10
C TYR A 104 20.27 -3.52 2.49
N ARG A 105 21.20 -3.96 1.65
CA ARG A 105 22.65 -3.85 1.89
C ARG A 105 23.14 -2.42 2.16
N HIS A 106 22.44 -1.41 1.66
CA HIS A 106 22.80 0.01 1.80
C HIS A 106 21.86 0.82 2.70
N HIS A 107 20.82 0.21 3.30
CA HIS A 107 19.86 0.90 4.16
C HIS A 107 19.81 0.23 5.54
N SER A 108 20.29 0.94 6.56
CA SER A 108 20.42 0.41 7.92
C SER A 108 19.24 0.73 8.84
N GLY A 109 18.13 1.23 8.31
CA GLY A 109 16.94 1.63 9.07
C GLY A 109 16.18 2.81 8.45
N PRO A 110 15.24 3.43 9.20
CA PRO A 110 14.53 4.63 8.76
C PRO A 110 15.51 5.73 8.37
N GLN A 111 15.29 6.33 7.19
CA GLN A 111 16.12 7.42 6.69
C GLN A 111 15.59 8.79 7.12
N GLN A 112 14.38 8.81 7.69
CA GLN A 112 13.71 10.00 8.22
C GLN A 112 13.57 9.88 9.74
N THR A 113 13.58 11.03 10.42
CA THR A 113 13.22 11.11 11.83
C THR A 113 11.85 10.49 12.04
N HIS A 114 11.65 9.76 13.13
CA HIS A 114 10.37 9.14 13.43
C HIS A 114 10.13 9.08 14.93
N ALA A 115 8.86 8.96 15.32
CA ALA A 115 8.45 8.74 16.69
C ALA A 115 7.25 7.78 16.74
N PHE A 116 7.18 6.98 17.80
CA PHE A 116 6.01 6.14 18.07
C PHE A 116 4.92 6.97 18.73
N VAL A 117 3.70 6.85 18.22
CA VAL A 117 2.53 7.53 18.80
C VAL A 117 1.71 6.51 19.57
N ASP A 118 1.28 6.89 20.78
CA ASP A 118 0.45 6.05 21.63
C ASP A 118 -0.97 5.89 21.04
N ARG A 119 -1.62 4.76 21.31
CA ARG A 119 -2.90 4.41 20.71
C ARG A 119 -4.02 5.41 21.01
N GLY A 120 -4.03 6.02 22.19
CA GLY A 120 -5.11 6.93 22.60
C GLY A 120 -4.67 8.35 22.92
N GLY A 121 -3.40 8.68 22.68
CA GLY A 121 -2.79 9.92 23.17
C GLY A 121 -2.04 10.67 22.09
N LEU A 122 -2.54 11.86 21.76
CA LEU A 122 -1.82 12.83 20.95
C LEU A 122 -2.26 14.24 21.37
N THR A 123 -1.36 14.99 22.00
CA THR A 123 -1.60 16.38 22.35
C THR A 123 -1.18 17.31 21.21
N GLN A 124 -1.63 18.57 21.25
CA GLN A 124 -1.17 19.57 20.30
C GLN A 124 0.35 19.80 20.39
N HIS A 125 0.92 19.70 21.59
CA HIS A 125 2.36 19.82 21.79
C HIS A 125 3.12 18.71 21.05
N ASP A 126 2.64 17.46 21.14
CA ASP A 126 3.24 16.32 20.41
C ASP A 126 3.19 16.54 18.90
N VAL A 127 2.07 17.05 18.38
CA VAL A 127 1.92 17.42 16.96
C VAL A 127 2.94 18.48 16.55
N ASP A 128 3.07 19.54 17.34
CA ASP A 128 4.01 20.63 17.07
C ASP A 128 5.46 20.13 17.07
N GLU A 129 5.82 19.21 17.97
CA GLU A 129 7.14 18.58 18.01
C GLU A 129 7.42 17.69 16.80
N LEU A 130 6.43 16.88 16.38
CA LEU A 130 6.53 16.05 15.17
C LEU A 130 6.75 16.90 13.92
N LEU A 131 6.02 18.01 13.79
CA LEU A 131 6.17 18.95 12.66
C LEU A 131 7.52 19.68 12.70
N ALA A 132 7.94 20.17 13.87
CA ALA A 132 9.20 20.89 14.04
C ALA A 132 10.42 20.00 13.69
N SER A 133 10.37 18.73 14.05
CA SER A 133 11.41 17.74 13.77
C SER A 133 11.29 17.07 12.40
N ARG A 134 10.21 17.36 11.65
CA ARG A 134 9.84 16.69 10.39
C ARG A 134 9.79 15.16 10.54
N ALA A 135 9.31 14.69 11.69
CA ALA A 135 9.24 13.29 12.00
C ALA A 135 8.05 12.59 11.33
N PHE A 136 8.25 11.33 10.97
CA PHE A 136 7.16 10.40 10.68
C PHE A 136 6.60 9.84 11.99
N ALA A 137 5.28 9.87 12.15
CA ALA A 137 4.63 9.11 13.22
C ALA A 137 4.52 7.63 12.82
N VAL A 138 4.85 6.72 13.72
CA VAL A 138 4.61 5.28 13.56
C VAL A 138 3.47 4.88 14.48
N VAL A 139 2.39 4.40 13.87
CA VAL A 139 1.11 4.13 14.55
C VAL A 139 0.77 2.65 14.52
N ARG A 140 0.07 2.18 15.54
CA ARG A 140 -0.41 0.79 15.65
C ARG A 140 -1.70 0.58 14.87
N PRO A 141 -2.06 -0.66 14.49
CA PRO A 141 -3.28 -0.92 13.73
C PRO A 141 -4.59 -0.59 14.47
N GLN A 142 -4.53 -0.49 15.79
CA GLN A 142 -5.66 -0.19 16.68
C GLN A 142 -5.51 1.18 17.35
N THR A 143 -4.70 2.07 16.75
CA THR A 143 -4.64 3.47 17.17
C THR A 143 -6.02 4.09 17.01
N ASP A 144 -6.44 4.89 17.99
CA ASP A 144 -7.73 5.57 18.00
C ASP A 144 -7.86 6.43 16.73
N PRO A 145 -8.98 6.33 16.00
CA PRO A 145 -9.14 7.09 14.77
C PRO A 145 -9.06 8.61 14.96
N THR A 146 -9.40 9.14 16.14
CA THR A 146 -9.23 10.57 16.45
C THR A 146 -7.76 10.99 16.42
N VAL A 147 -6.85 10.15 16.93
CA VAL A 147 -5.40 10.36 16.87
C VAL A 147 -4.91 10.34 15.41
N LEU A 148 -5.38 9.36 14.63
CA LEU A 148 -5.03 9.25 13.21
C LEU A 148 -5.51 10.47 12.40
N SER A 149 -6.73 10.91 12.63
CA SER A 149 -7.31 12.10 11.99
C SER A 149 -6.62 13.39 12.41
N ALA A 150 -6.17 13.50 13.66
CA ALA A 150 -5.36 14.62 14.14
C ALA A 150 -3.99 14.68 13.43
N LEU A 151 -3.29 13.55 13.28
CA LEU A 151 -2.05 13.46 12.51
C LEU A 151 -2.28 13.90 11.05
N ALA A 152 -3.31 13.32 10.40
CA ALA A 152 -3.62 13.58 9.00
C ALA A 152 -3.98 15.05 8.74
N SER A 153 -4.87 15.63 9.55
CA SER A 153 -5.33 17.02 9.40
C SER A 153 -4.25 18.05 9.72
N SER A 154 -3.31 17.71 10.60
CA SER A 154 -2.14 18.56 10.92
C SER A 154 -1.01 18.44 9.90
N GLY A 155 -1.09 17.50 8.96
CA GLY A 155 -0.07 17.28 7.94
C GLY A 155 1.16 16.50 8.44
N VAL A 156 1.07 15.84 9.60
CA VAL A 156 2.13 14.94 10.08
C VAL A 156 2.10 13.66 9.24
N PRO A 157 3.18 13.29 8.53
CA PRO A 157 3.22 12.03 7.81
C PRO A 157 3.25 10.87 8.81
N PHE A 158 2.48 9.83 8.56
CA PHE A 158 2.47 8.64 9.42
C PHE A 158 2.38 7.34 8.62
N ALA A 159 2.90 6.28 9.22
CA ALA A 159 2.87 4.92 8.68
C ALA A 159 2.39 3.93 9.74
N TYR A 160 1.62 2.92 9.30
CA TYR A 160 1.27 1.81 10.17
C TYR A 160 2.48 0.91 10.40
N GLY A 161 2.61 0.42 11.63
CA GLY A 161 3.40 -0.76 11.95
C GLY A 161 2.50 -1.82 12.56
N SER A 162 2.76 -3.11 12.32
CA SER A 162 1.99 -4.19 12.95
C SER A 162 2.33 -4.35 14.42
N PHE A 163 3.60 -4.10 14.80
CA PHE A 163 4.13 -4.33 16.15
C PHE A 163 3.86 -5.76 16.68
N SER A 164 3.88 -6.76 15.79
CA SER A 164 3.50 -8.15 16.12
C SER A 164 2.07 -8.34 16.61
N GLU A 165 1.20 -7.37 16.35
CA GLU A 165 -0.23 -7.50 16.58
C GLU A 165 -0.87 -8.27 15.44
N SER A 166 -1.91 -9.05 15.74
CA SER A 166 -2.60 -9.83 14.72
C SER A 166 -3.42 -8.94 13.80
N GLY A 167 -3.41 -9.27 12.52
CA GLY A 167 -4.36 -8.76 11.55
C GLY A 167 -3.71 -8.33 10.24
N THR A 168 -4.47 -8.41 9.16
CA THR A 168 -4.00 -8.07 7.82
C THR A 168 -3.91 -6.55 7.64
N PRO A 169 -3.12 -6.04 6.67
CA PRO A 169 -3.07 -4.62 6.38
C PRO A 169 -4.44 -4.02 6.05
N TRP A 170 -5.32 -4.78 5.40
CA TRP A 170 -6.70 -4.35 5.15
C TRP A 170 -7.52 -4.19 6.44
N GLN A 171 -7.25 -4.97 7.49
CA GLN A 171 -7.86 -4.77 8.80
C GLN A 171 -7.33 -3.50 9.48
N TRP A 172 -6.06 -3.14 9.29
CA TRP A 172 -5.50 -1.90 9.81
C TRP A 172 -6.22 -0.69 9.20
N LEU A 173 -6.45 -0.75 7.88
CA LEU A 173 -7.23 0.25 7.15
C LEU A 173 -8.66 0.33 7.67
N ARG A 174 -9.38 -0.80 7.77
CA ARG A 174 -10.74 -0.85 8.33
C ARG A 174 -10.81 -0.20 9.70
N ASN A 175 -9.87 -0.51 10.60
CA ASN A 175 -9.86 0.05 11.94
C ASN A 175 -9.68 1.57 11.91
N GLY A 176 -8.70 2.07 11.13
CA GLY A 176 -8.47 3.51 10.99
C GLY A 176 -9.63 4.27 10.37
N VAL A 177 -10.47 3.61 9.55
CA VAL A 177 -11.64 4.21 8.90
C VAL A 177 -12.91 4.12 9.76
N TYR A 178 -13.17 2.99 10.42
CA TYR A 178 -14.49 2.69 11.01
C TYR A 178 -14.51 2.44 12.53
N SER A 179 -13.37 2.42 13.23
CA SER A 179 -13.38 2.15 14.68
C SER A 179 -13.82 3.35 15.56
N GLY A 180 -14.25 4.45 14.96
CA GLY A 180 -14.62 5.67 15.69
C GLY A 180 -15.34 6.72 14.82
N PRO A 181 -15.92 7.76 15.43
CA PRO A 181 -16.72 8.76 14.73
C PRO A 181 -15.91 9.74 13.86
N GLU A 182 -14.58 9.78 14.04
CA GLU A 182 -13.64 10.64 13.31
C GLU A 182 -12.56 9.81 12.61
N GLY A 183 -13.00 8.82 11.83
CA GLY A 183 -12.11 7.96 11.05
C GLY A 183 -11.35 8.68 9.93
N LEU A 184 -10.23 8.07 9.52
CA LEU A 184 -9.55 8.45 8.29
C LEU A 184 -10.45 8.19 7.08
N SER A 185 -10.23 8.94 5.99
CA SER A 185 -10.68 8.46 4.68
C SER A 185 -9.94 7.16 4.30
N ALA A 186 -10.60 6.24 3.59
CA ALA A 186 -9.99 4.99 3.12
C ALA A 186 -8.67 5.23 2.36
N ARG A 187 -8.62 6.29 1.56
CA ARG A 187 -7.41 6.72 0.85
C ARG A 187 -6.27 7.15 1.78
N ALA A 188 -6.57 7.91 2.83
CA ALA A 188 -5.55 8.32 3.79
C ALA A 188 -5.00 7.10 4.54
N ALA A 189 -5.87 6.16 4.94
CA ALA A 189 -5.45 4.91 5.57
C ALA A 189 -4.61 4.04 4.62
N PHE A 190 -5.00 3.91 3.35
CA PHE A 190 -4.24 3.16 2.35
C PHE A 190 -2.85 3.76 2.09
N ASN A 191 -2.76 5.09 1.96
CA ASN A 191 -1.47 5.77 1.79
C ASN A 191 -0.56 5.60 3.01
N ALA A 192 -1.11 5.61 4.22
CA ALA A 192 -0.35 5.38 5.45
C ALA A 192 0.22 3.95 5.53
N ALA A 193 -0.50 2.95 5.01
CA ALA A 193 -0.04 1.56 4.98
C ALA A 193 0.85 1.21 3.77
N THR A 194 0.98 2.11 2.79
CA THR A 194 1.79 1.90 1.58
C THR A 194 2.86 2.99 1.48
N ARG A 195 2.60 4.05 0.71
CA ARG A 195 3.54 5.11 0.33
C ARG A 195 4.27 5.76 1.50
N SER A 196 3.60 6.00 2.63
CA SER A 196 4.23 6.68 3.78
C SER A 196 5.41 5.89 4.36
N GLY A 197 5.27 4.57 4.50
CA GLY A 197 6.34 3.72 5.03
C GLY A 197 7.55 3.66 4.10
N TRP A 198 7.32 3.52 2.79
CA TRP A 198 8.38 3.58 1.79
C TRP A 198 9.14 4.90 1.78
N ARG A 199 8.44 6.04 1.96
CA ARG A 199 9.07 7.35 2.12
C ARG A 199 9.89 7.46 3.40
N MET A 200 9.40 6.92 4.51
CA MET A 200 10.14 6.84 5.76
C MET A 200 11.43 6.01 5.61
N ALA A 201 11.41 4.98 4.76
CA ALA A 201 12.58 4.19 4.37
C ALA A 201 13.54 4.87 3.39
N GLY A 202 13.23 6.09 2.92
CA GLY A 202 14.05 6.80 1.93
C GLY A 202 13.88 6.31 0.50
N LEU A 203 12.80 5.56 0.22
CA LEU A 203 12.47 5.00 -1.09
C LEU A 203 11.15 5.62 -1.61
N PRO A 204 11.12 6.92 -1.92
CA PRO A 204 9.87 7.65 -2.21
C PRO A 204 9.19 7.26 -3.53
N GLU A 205 9.92 6.57 -4.42
CA GLU A 205 9.41 6.06 -5.70
C GLU A 205 8.70 4.70 -5.56
N ALA A 206 8.77 4.07 -4.39
CA ALA A 206 8.04 2.84 -4.07
C ALA A 206 6.71 3.13 -3.36
N GLY A 207 5.83 2.12 -3.32
CA GLY A 207 4.50 2.24 -2.70
C GLY A 207 3.44 2.94 -3.57
N GLU A 208 3.70 3.07 -4.87
CA GLU A 208 2.77 3.55 -5.90
C GLU A 208 2.97 2.72 -7.18
N LEU A 209 1.92 2.54 -7.99
CA LEU A 209 2.03 1.95 -9.32
C LEU A 209 2.12 3.06 -10.36
N ALA A 210 3.33 3.29 -10.88
CA ALA A 210 3.62 4.31 -11.85
C ALA A 210 4.53 3.78 -12.95
N ILE A 211 4.38 4.29 -14.18
CA ILE A 211 5.29 3.93 -15.29
C ILE A 211 6.72 4.30 -14.90
N GLY A 212 7.62 3.34 -15.08
CA GLY A 212 9.04 3.41 -14.73
C GLY A 212 9.36 2.98 -13.30
N SER A 213 8.39 2.78 -12.41
CA SER A 213 8.69 2.26 -11.07
C SER A 213 9.04 0.77 -11.11
N ASP A 214 9.70 0.30 -10.07
CA ASP A 214 9.87 -1.14 -9.86
C ASP A 214 8.50 -1.81 -9.70
N SER A 215 8.37 -3.03 -10.20
CA SER A 215 7.14 -3.80 -10.05
C SER A 215 7.10 -4.44 -8.66
N SER A 216 6.39 -3.82 -7.73
CA SER A 216 6.09 -4.38 -6.41
C SER A 216 4.61 -4.20 -6.12
N MET A 217 3.83 -5.25 -6.38
CA MET A 217 2.38 -5.22 -6.27
C MET A 217 1.78 -6.52 -5.78
N CYS A 218 0.58 -6.41 -5.24
CA CYS A 218 -0.28 -7.50 -4.82
C CYS A 218 -1.55 -7.51 -5.68
N LEU A 219 -2.03 -8.70 -5.98
CA LEU A 219 -3.35 -8.94 -6.58
C LEU A 219 -4.27 -9.43 -5.48
N TRP A 220 -5.42 -8.78 -5.36
CA TRP A 220 -6.41 -9.06 -4.32
C TRP A 220 -7.77 -9.39 -4.93
N GLU A 221 -8.32 -10.53 -4.57
CA GLU A 221 -9.73 -10.82 -4.81
C GLU A 221 -10.58 -9.94 -3.88
N CYS A 222 -11.54 -9.22 -4.46
CA CYS A 222 -12.44 -8.33 -3.75
C CYS A 222 -13.89 -8.69 -4.11
N GLU A 223 -14.76 -8.88 -3.12
CA GLU A 223 -16.18 -9.11 -3.36
C GLU A 223 -16.86 -7.85 -3.92
N HIS A 224 -16.55 -6.71 -3.31
CA HIS A 224 -17.05 -5.41 -3.69
C HIS A 224 -15.93 -4.36 -3.66
N LEU A 225 -15.92 -3.51 -4.68
CA LEU A 225 -15.05 -2.34 -4.76
C LEU A 225 -15.92 -1.10 -4.73
N GLU A 226 -15.59 -0.18 -3.83
CA GLU A 226 -16.29 1.08 -3.69
C GLU A 226 -15.45 2.20 -4.31
N VAL A 227 -16.04 2.90 -5.28
CA VAL A 227 -15.52 4.21 -5.66
C VAL A 227 -15.80 5.12 -4.47
N GLN A 228 -14.73 5.51 -3.78
CA GLN A 228 -14.83 6.43 -2.66
C GLN A 228 -15.31 7.78 -3.19
N VAL A 229 -16.61 8.02 -3.10
CA VAL A 229 -17.17 9.36 -3.20
C VAL A 229 -16.63 10.10 -1.97
N PRO A 230 -16.15 11.35 -2.10
CA PRO A 230 -15.77 12.14 -0.95
C PRO A 230 -16.90 12.06 0.09
N ASP A 231 -16.53 11.57 1.26
CA ASP A 231 -17.25 11.56 2.53
C ASP A 231 -18.55 12.40 2.51
N GLU A 232 -19.70 11.83 2.89
CA GLU A 232 -20.96 12.61 3.03
C GLU A 232 -20.79 13.82 3.98
N ARG A 233 -19.74 13.83 4.82
CA ARG A 233 -19.37 14.92 5.72
C ARG A 233 -18.58 16.06 5.07
N VAL A 234 -18.04 15.89 3.86
CA VAL A 234 -17.46 16.97 3.05
C VAL A 234 -18.49 17.43 2.04
N ARG A 235 -19.32 18.41 2.42
CA ARG A 235 -20.16 19.15 1.47
C ARG A 235 -19.28 19.91 0.47
N ALA A 236 -18.98 19.28 -0.65
CA ALA A 236 -18.76 19.94 -1.94
C ALA A 236 -19.00 18.90 -3.04
N TRP A 237 -20.14 19.04 -3.71
CA TRP A 237 -20.62 18.15 -4.77
C TRP A 237 -19.55 17.76 -5.79
N SER A 238 -19.45 16.47 -6.08
CA SER A 238 -19.31 15.98 -7.45
C SER A 238 -19.97 14.61 -7.57
N THR A 239 -21.04 14.53 -8.34
CA THR A 239 -21.67 13.29 -8.82
C THR A 239 -20.97 12.77 -10.08
N ASP A 240 -19.74 13.21 -10.34
CA ASP A 240 -19.00 12.82 -11.53
C ASP A 240 -18.19 11.55 -11.25
N VAL A 241 -18.53 10.49 -11.98
CA VAL A 241 -17.80 9.21 -12.01
C VAL A 241 -16.34 9.40 -12.49
N ARG A 242 -16.00 10.61 -12.98
CA ARG A 242 -14.64 11.10 -13.30
C ARG A 242 -13.85 11.65 -12.11
N ALA A 243 -14.18 11.32 -10.86
CA ALA A 243 -13.43 11.81 -9.69
C ALA A 243 -11.93 11.40 -9.67
N GLY A 244 -11.45 10.60 -10.64
CA GLY A 244 -10.04 10.30 -10.87
C GLY A 244 -9.35 9.57 -9.72
N THR A 245 -10.12 9.14 -8.73
CA THR A 245 -9.64 8.41 -7.55
C THR A 245 -9.91 6.93 -7.79
N PRO A 246 -8.87 6.08 -7.83
CA PRO A 246 -9.06 4.64 -8.01
C PRO A 246 -9.92 4.07 -6.88
N PRO A 247 -10.83 3.12 -7.17
CA PRO A 247 -11.66 2.51 -6.15
C PRO A 247 -10.79 1.74 -5.14
N LEU A 248 -11.26 1.67 -3.91
CA LEU A 248 -10.71 0.80 -2.86
C LEU A 248 -11.76 -0.25 -2.48
N PRO A 249 -11.34 -1.38 -1.88
CA PRO A 249 -12.27 -2.36 -1.36
C PRO A 249 -13.24 -1.78 -0.34
N ASP A 250 -14.41 -2.41 -0.22
CA ASP A 250 -15.34 -2.10 0.85
C ASP A 250 -14.71 -2.43 2.21
N LEU A 251 -14.56 -1.40 3.03
CA LEU A 251 -13.92 -1.50 4.34
C LEU A 251 -14.94 -1.51 5.49
N ARG A 252 -16.26 -1.47 5.23
CA ARG A 252 -17.30 -1.46 6.28
C ARG A 252 -17.10 -2.61 7.27
N PRO A 253 -17.49 -2.46 8.54
CA PRO A 253 -17.21 -3.45 9.58
C PRO A 253 -17.66 -4.88 9.26
N ASP A 254 -18.76 -5.04 8.54
CA ASP A 254 -19.39 -6.30 8.14
C ASP A 254 -18.96 -6.80 6.75
N ALA A 255 -18.25 -5.99 5.96
CA ALA A 255 -17.79 -6.39 4.64
C ALA A 255 -16.72 -7.49 4.71
N GLN A 256 -16.63 -8.32 3.67
CA GLN A 256 -15.49 -9.22 3.50
C GLN A 256 -14.27 -8.42 3.06
N LEU A 257 -13.14 -8.60 3.75
CA LEU A 257 -11.89 -7.96 3.36
C LEU A 257 -11.22 -8.71 2.20
N PRO A 258 -10.38 -8.02 1.40
CA PRO A 258 -9.71 -8.63 0.27
C PRO A 258 -8.80 -9.80 0.66
N THR A 259 -8.79 -10.81 -0.20
CA THR A 259 -7.91 -11.98 -0.07
C THR A 259 -6.77 -11.87 -1.08
N LEU A 260 -5.53 -12.10 -0.63
CA LEU A 260 -4.38 -12.07 -1.53
C LEU A 260 -4.42 -13.27 -2.47
N THR A 261 -4.36 -13.04 -3.78
CA THR A 261 -4.33 -14.11 -4.78
C THR A 261 -2.97 -14.27 -5.42
N ALA A 262 -2.19 -13.20 -5.55
CA ALA A 262 -0.85 -13.24 -6.09
C ALA A 262 0.01 -12.03 -5.69
N THR A 263 1.31 -12.17 -5.87
CA THR A 263 2.30 -11.09 -5.77
C THR A 263 3.07 -10.98 -7.07
N VAL A 264 3.48 -9.76 -7.42
CA VAL A 264 4.46 -9.51 -8.47
C VAL A 264 5.57 -8.63 -7.92
N ILE A 265 6.79 -9.19 -7.89
CA ILE A 265 7.99 -8.53 -7.38
C ILE A 265 9.09 -8.71 -8.42
N ASP A 266 9.73 -7.62 -8.84
CA ASP A 266 10.79 -7.60 -9.86
C ASP A 266 10.43 -8.38 -11.14
N GLY A 267 9.18 -8.25 -11.59
CA GLY A 267 8.64 -8.86 -12.82
C GLY A 267 8.15 -10.30 -12.63
N VAL A 268 8.38 -10.89 -11.46
CA VAL A 268 8.06 -12.29 -11.19
C VAL A 268 6.67 -12.42 -10.59
N PHE A 269 5.76 -13.06 -11.33
CA PHE A 269 4.43 -13.42 -10.83
C PHE A 269 4.45 -14.71 -10.01
N ARG A 270 3.82 -14.66 -8.84
CA ARG A 270 3.67 -15.78 -7.93
C ARG A 270 2.29 -15.76 -7.27
N LYS A 271 1.52 -16.84 -7.46
CA LYS A 271 0.26 -17.06 -6.75
C LYS A 271 0.52 -17.15 -5.24
N ALA A 272 -0.38 -16.60 -4.45
CA ALA A 272 -0.41 -16.84 -3.02
C ALA A 272 -0.80 -18.30 -2.76
N ASP A 273 -0.25 -18.88 -1.69
CA ASP A 273 -0.55 -20.24 -1.23
C ASP A 273 -1.82 -20.28 -0.38
#